data_AF-A0A949MTV5-F1
#
_entry.id   AF-A0A949MTV5-F1
#
_cell.length_a   1.000
_cell.length_b   1.000
_cell.length_c   1.000
_cell.angle_alpha   90.00
_cell.angle_beta   90.00
_cell.angle_gamma   90.00
#
_symmetry.space_group_name_H-M   'P 1'
#
loop_
_entity.id
_entity.type
_entity.pdbx_description
1 polymer ?
#
loop_
_entity_poly.entity_id
_entity_poly.type
_entity_poly.pdbx_seq_one_letter_code
_entity_poly.pdbx_strand_id
1 'polypeptide(L)'
;MNNAQVGRRHLLATFCLNISLAVTGGLCGPAFGQSYTPSQCKIEVRDGYRYIESNGIPNHPTGQFPNQGNPNTISPQSYKRRVPLSPQPGHGEHRGYDFGVAVNGVMFDPGTAELWNNDRRWHYEALSGVMATHGSLGMDQNLAHVQPSGAYHYHGLPIGLLNKLDYRNCVALVGWAADGYPIYGPYGYSDAQDSRSRLKELKSSYRLKRGTRPGGTDGPGGAYDGSFAQDYEYVAGLGDLDEYNGRTGVTAEFPKGTFYYVLTSSWPFVPRMFRGDPDESFAKGPPGGGRGHHHGPSGGGFGPPGGGHPNGGPPNDGPPGGGPPGGGPPQD
;
A
#
# COMPACT_ATOMS: atom_id res chain seq x y z
N MET A 1 -12.92 64.87 11.25
CA MET A 1 -11.91 64.05 10.57
C MET A 1 -12.04 62.65 11.18
N ASN A 2 -12.68 61.73 10.47
CA ASN A 2 -13.12 60.44 11.01
C ASN A 2 -12.59 59.26 10.18
N ASN A 3 -12.48 58.14 10.90
CA ASN A 3 -12.28 56.74 10.49
C ASN A 3 -10.82 56.30 10.34
N ALA A 4 -10.23 55.52 11.25
CA ALA A 4 -10.61 54.26 11.93
C ALA A 4 -9.87 53.06 11.29
N GLN A 5 -9.09 52.39 12.15
CA GLN A 5 -8.38 51.14 11.88
C GLN A 5 -9.32 50.04 11.40
N VAL A 6 -8.84 49.21 10.46
CA VAL A 6 -9.34 47.83 10.30
C VAL A 6 -8.15 46.89 10.10
N GLY A 7 -7.82 46.16 11.16
CA GLY A 7 -6.97 44.98 11.09
C GLY A 7 -7.72 43.83 10.42
N ARG A 8 -7.09 43.21 9.41
CA ARG A 8 -7.63 41.99 8.78
C ARG A 8 -7.22 40.76 9.58
N ARG A 9 -8.20 40.21 10.31
CA ARG A 9 -8.12 38.91 10.98
C ARG A 9 -7.98 37.82 9.91
N HIS A 10 -6.94 36.99 10.05
CA HIS A 10 -6.83 35.72 9.32
C HIS A 10 -7.87 34.76 9.90
N LEU A 11 -8.94 34.50 9.15
CA LEU A 11 -9.85 33.39 9.45
C LEU A 11 -9.20 32.09 8.93
N LEU A 12 -8.49 31.39 9.82
CA LEU A 12 -8.28 29.95 9.65
C LEU A 12 -9.61 29.27 9.93
N ALA A 13 -10.29 28.83 8.88
CA ALA A 13 -11.49 28.01 8.99
C ALA A 13 -11.08 26.61 9.47
N THR A 14 -11.15 26.38 10.79
CA THR A 14 -11.08 25.04 11.37
C THR A 14 -12.35 24.29 11.00
N PHE A 15 -12.32 23.52 9.91
CA PHE A 15 -13.35 22.51 9.63
C PHE A 15 -13.09 21.30 10.53
N CYS A 16 -13.70 21.28 11.72
CA CYS A 16 -13.86 20.04 12.49
C CYS A 16 -14.96 19.22 11.81
N LEU A 17 -14.59 18.36 10.86
CA LEU A 17 -15.52 17.44 10.21
C LEU A 17 -15.76 16.24 11.15
N ASN A 18 -16.72 16.35 12.07
CA ASN A 18 -17.22 15.22 12.83
C ASN A 18 -18.24 14.46 11.98
N ILE A 19 -17.82 13.42 11.25
CA ILE A 19 -18.75 12.47 10.61
C ILE A 19 -19.04 11.35 11.60
N SER A 20 -20.11 11.48 12.38
CA SER A 20 -20.75 10.36 13.05
C SER A 20 -21.99 9.97 12.26
N LEU A 21 -21.90 8.90 11.47
CA LEU A 21 -23.07 8.33 10.78
C LEU A 21 -23.60 7.16 11.61
N ALA A 22 -24.67 7.39 12.36
CA ALA A 22 -25.44 6.32 12.98
C ALA A 22 -26.44 5.77 11.95
N VAL A 23 -26.29 4.51 11.54
CA VAL A 23 -27.25 3.82 10.69
C VAL A 23 -28.30 3.18 11.59
N THR A 24 -29.54 3.68 11.56
CA THR A 24 -30.70 2.98 12.12
C THR A 24 -31.47 2.29 10.99
N GLY A 25 -31.42 0.96 10.95
CA GLY A 25 -32.27 0.15 10.08
C GLY A 25 -32.84 -1.02 10.87
N GLY A 26 -34.17 -1.10 10.96
CA GLY A 26 -34.89 -2.25 11.49
C GLY A 26 -35.49 -3.09 10.36
N LEU A 27 -35.30 -4.42 10.39
CA LEU A 27 -36.31 -5.41 10.77
C LEU A 27 -35.85 -6.86 10.43
N CYS A 28 -36.02 -7.72 11.44
CA CYS A 28 -36.30 -9.17 11.44
C CYS A 28 -35.43 -10.17 10.65
N GLY A 29 -34.49 -10.77 11.37
CA GLY A 29 -33.89 -12.10 11.19
C GLY A 29 -33.19 -12.47 12.51
N PRO A 30 -32.87 -13.75 12.82
CA PRO A 30 -32.16 -14.07 14.06
C PRO A 30 -30.80 -13.37 14.05
N ALA A 31 -30.71 -12.26 14.79
CA ALA A 31 -29.53 -11.44 14.88
C ALA A 31 -28.50 -12.15 15.75
N PHE A 32 -27.62 -12.92 15.14
CA PHE A 32 -26.29 -13.11 15.71
C PHE A 32 -25.62 -11.74 15.70
N GLY A 33 -25.76 -11.01 16.81
CA GLY A 33 -25.20 -9.69 17.00
C GLY A 33 -23.68 -9.76 17.09
N GLN A 34 -22.99 -9.88 15.96
CA GLN A 34 -21.61 -9.44 15.89
C GLN A 34 -21.60 -7.93 16.06
N SER A 35 -21.16 -7.46 17.23
CA SER A 35 -20.87 -6.06 17.46
C SER A 35 -19.78 -5.62 16.49
N TYR A 36 -20.17 -4.90 15.42
CA TYR A 36 -19.21 -4.32 14.50
C TYR A 36 -18.62 -3.07 15.16
N THR A 37 -17.29 -3.04 15.34
CA THR A 37 -16.65 -1.82 15.85
C THR A 37 -16.77 -0.73 14.79
N PRO A 38 -17.35 0.44 15.08
CA PRO A 38 -17.47 1.50 14.09
C PRO A 38 -16.11 2.11 13.73
N SER A 39 -16.00 2.62 12.51
CA SER A 39 -14.87 3.45 12.09
C SER A 39 -14.76 4.70 12.96
N GLN A 40 -13.54 5.00 13.43
CA GLN A 40 -13.22 6.21 14.16
C GLN A 40 -11.97 6.84 13.54
N CYS A 41 -12.12 8.08 13.05
CA CYS A 41 -11.01 8.89 12.59
C CYS A 41 -11.30 10.34 12.98
N LYS A 42 -10.37 10.95 13.70
CA LYS A 42 -10.43 12.33 14.14
C LYS A 42 -9.22 13.06 13.58
N ILE A 43 -9.48 14.13 12.84
CA ILE A 43 -8.45 14.98 12.25
C ILE A 43 -8.56 16.36 12.89
N GLU A 44 -7.51 16.80 13.59
CA GLU A 44 -7.44 18.11 14.22
C GLU A 44 -6.26 18.92 13.67
N VAL A 45 -6.49 20.21 13.44
CA VAL A 45 -5.45 21.12 12.99
C VAL A 45 -5.08 22.06 14.14
N ARG A 46 -3.81 22.03 14.54
CA ARG A 46 -3.24 22.95 15.54
C ARG A 46 -1.73 23.07 15.34
N ASP A 47 -1.17 24.21 15.75
CA ASP A 47 0.28 24.44 15.84
C ASP A 47 1.07 24.15 14.54
N GLY A 48 0.45 24.38 13.37
CA GLY A 48 1.09 24.13 12.06
C GLY A 48 1.06 22.66 11.60
N TYR A 49 0.35 21.79 12.34
CA TYR A 49 0.23 20.37 12.03
C TYR A 49 -1.23 19.92 11.93
N ARG A 50 -1.40 18.80 11.25
CA ARG A 50 -2.60 17.96 11.27
C ARG A 50 -2.33 16.73 12.12
N TYR A 51 -3.09 16.56 13.19
CA TYR A 51 -3.08 15.40 14.07
C TYR A 51 -4.22 14.46 13.68
N ILE A 52 -3.92 13.18 13.54
CA ILE A 52 -4.84 12.16 13.02
C ILE A 52 -4.86 11.02 14.03
N GLU A 53 -5.98 10.88 14.74
CA GLU A 53 -6.21 9.79 15.67
C GLU A 53 -7.25 8.84 15.07
N SER A 54 -6.92 7.55 14.96
CA SER A 54 -7.83 6.58 14.35
C SER A 54 -7.71 5.17 14.91
N ASN A 55 -8.83 4.44 14.84
CA ASN A 55 -8.86 3.01 15.10
C ASN A 55 -8.59 2.13 13.87
N GLY A 56 -8.31 2.71 12.70
CA GLY A 56 -7.97 1.96 11.48
C GLY A 56 -9.10 1.10 10.91
N ILE A 57 -10.33 1.22 11.42
CA ILE A 57 -11.48 0.49 10.90
C ILE A 57 -12.03 1.24 9.68
N PRO A 58 -12.19 0.59 8.51
CA PRO A 58 -12.74 1.23 7.33
C PRO A 58 -14.21 1.62 7.54
N ASN A 59 -14.62 2.74 6.95
CA ASN A 59 -16.01 3.21 6.94
C ASN A 59 -16.77 2.79 5.68
N HIS A 60 -16.30 1.77 4.97
CA HIS A 60 -16.89 1.19 3.77
C HIS A 60 -16.88 -0.33 3.87
N PRO A 61 -17.66 -1.05 3.04
CA PRO A 61 -17.63 -2.50 3.01
C PRO A 61 -16.23 -3.04 2.68
N THR A 62 -15.82 -4.09 3.39
CA THR A 62 -14.60 -4.85 3.13
C THR A 62 -14.92 -6.21 2.53
N GLY A 63 -13.90 -6.92 2.07
CA GLY A 63 -13.99 -8.36 1.88
C GLY A 63 -14.25 -9.11 3.19
N GLN A 64 -14.50 -10.40 3.08
CA GLN A 64 -14.59 -11.30 4.22
C GLN A 64 -13.18 -11.61 4.73
N PHE A 65 -12.98 -11.45 6.03
CA PHE A 65 -11.75 -11.77 6.74
C PHE A 65 -12.12 -12.50 8.05
N PRO A 66 -11.50 -13.65 8.36
CA PRO A 66 -10.46 -14.31 7.60
C PRO A 66 -10.97 -14.92 6.27
N ASN A 67 -10.06 -15.14 5.34
CA ASN A 67 -10.30 -15.84 4.07
C ASN A 67 -9.13 -16.79 3.75
N GLN A 68 -9.23 -17.53 2.64
CA GLN A 68 -8.24 -18.55 2.25
C GLN A 68 -6.80 -18.01 2.16
N GLY A 69 -6.62 -16.75 1.74
CA GLY A 69 -5.30 -16.13 1.62
C GLY A 69 -4.92 -15.23 2.80
N ASN A 70 -5.79 -15.05 3.79
CA ASN A 70 -5.53 -14.21 4.95
C ASN A 70 -6.28 -14.73 6.18
N PRO A 71 -5.59 -15.37 7.15
CA PRO A 71 -6.23 -15.95 8.33
C PRO A 71 -6.58 -14.94 9.42
N ASN A 72 -6.31 -13.65 9.21
CA ASN A 72 -6.47 -12.61 10.23
C ASN A 72 -7.87 -11.96 10.16
N THR A 73 -8.34 -11.47 11.30
CA THR A 73 -9.61 -10.74 11.43
C THR A 73 -9.34 -9.25 11.63
N ILE A 74 -10.12 -8.38 10.99
CA ILE A 74 -10.02 -6.93 11.20
C ILE A 74 -10.30 -6.61 12.67
N SER A 75 -9.40 -5.87 13.32
CA SER A 75 -9.56 -5.42 14.69
C SER A 75 -9.16 -3.94 14.85
N PRO A 76 -9.75 -3.23 15.83
CA PRO A 76 -9.41 -1.82 16.07
C PRO A 76 -7.95 -1.65 16.48
N GLN A 77 -7.32 -0.63 15.91
CA GLN A 77 -5.96 -0.21 16.21
C GLN A 77 -5.98 1.07 17.07
N SER A 78 -4.81 1.63 17.39
CA SER A 78 -4.68 2.92 18.09
C SER A 78 -3.63 3.80 17.41
N TYR A 79 -3.97 4.31 16.23
CA TYR A 79 -3.08 5.18 15.47
C TYR A 79 -3.13 6.60 15.99
N LYS A 80 -1.94 7.19 16.19
CA LYS A 80 -1.73 8.61 16.45
C LYS A 80 -0.67 9.12 15.49
N ARG A 81 -1.11 9.79 14.44
CA ARG A 81 -0.26 10.29 13.36
C ARG A 81 -0.28 11.81 13.35
N ARG A 82 0.77 12.41 12.82
CA ARG A 82 0.89 13.86 12.65
C ARG A 82 1.57 14.15 11.32
N VAL A 83 1.10 15.17 10.61
CA VAL A 83 1.72 15.65 9.36
C VAL A 83 1.76 17.18 9.32
N PRO A 84 2.77 17.82 8.69
CA PRO A 84 2.83 19.27 8.59
C PRO A 84 1.73 19.82 7.66
N LEU A 85 1.25 21.04 7.92
CA LEU A 85 0.29 21.73 7.03
C LEU A 85 0.96 22.42 5.84
N SER A 86 2.27 22.62 5.91
CA SER A 86 3.08 23.30 4.89
C SER A 86 4.31 22.45 4.57
N PRO A 87 4.11 21.27 3.98
CA PRO A 87 5.20 20.38 3.61
C PRO A 87 6.18 21.08 2.66
N GLN A 88 7.46 20.81 2.85
CA GLN A 88 8.54 21.31 1.99
C GLN A 88 9.19 20.13 1.27
N PRO A 89 9.83 20.36 0.12
CA PRO A 89 10.69 19.35 -0.49
C PRO A 89 11.71 18.83 0.52
N GLY A 90 11.77 17.51 0.65
CA GLY A 90 12.57 16.81 1.65
C GLY A 90 13.97 16.47 1.15
N HIS A 91 14.71 15.74 1.97
CA HIS A 91 16.08 15.36 1.71
C HIS A 91 16.26 13.83 1.69
N GLY A 92 16.60 13.28 0.51
CA GLY A 92 17.01 11.89 0.35
C GLY A 92 15.87 10.89 0.17
N GLU A 93 16.22 9.60 0.14
CA GLU A 93 15.25 8.52 0.06
C GLU A 93 14.83 8.07 1.46
N HIS A 94 13.52 8.11 1.75
CA HIS A 94 12.98 7.59 3.00
C HIS A 94 12.39 6.20 2.80
N ARG A 95 12.72 5.28 3.71
CA ARG A 95 12.21 3.90 3.73
C ARG A 95 11.70 3.56 5.13
N GLY A 96 10.80 2.59 5.22
CA GLY A 96 10.29 2.11 6.50
C GLY A 96 9.24 3.02 7.14
N TYR A 97 8.42 3.70 6.33
CA TYR A 97 7.28 4.47 6.80
C TYR A 97 6.01 3.91 6.14
N ASP A 98 4.87 4.00 6.83
CA ASP A 98 3.57 3.97 6.15
C ASP A 98 3.51 5.18 5.20
N PHE A 99 2.99 5.02 3.98
CA PHE A 99 2.96 6.12 3.02
C PHE A 99 2.06 7.26 3.47
N GLY A 100 0.95 6.94 4.12
CA GLY A 100 -0.01 7.94 4.56
C GLY A 100 -1.18 7.33 5.27
N VAL A 101 -2.15 8.17 5.57
CA VAL A 101 -3.41 7.78 6.23
C VAL A 101 -4.58 8.37 5.45
N ALA A 102 -5.55 7.52 5.16
CA ALA A 102 -6.77 7.91 4.48
C ALA A 102 -7.66 8.79 5.38
N VAL A 103 -8.61 9.52 4.78
CA VAL A 103 -9.58 10.36 5.51
C VAL A 103 -10.52 9.55 6.42
N ASN A 104 -10.60 8.23 6.23
CA ASN A 104 -11.29 7.31 7.12
C ASN A 104 -10.37 6.69 8.20
N GLY A 105 -9.09 7.05 8.21
CA GLY A 105 -8.11 6.63 9.21
C GLY A 105 -7.40 5.29 8.94
N VAL A 106 -7.68 4.64 7.82
CA VAL A 106 -6.96 3.44 7.36
C VAL A 106 -5.60 3.84 6.78
N MET A 107 -4.56 3.08 7.09
CA MET A 107 -3.20 3.36 6.62
C MET A 107 -3.00 2.95 5.15
N PHE A 108 -2.20 3.72 4.42
CA PHE A 108 -1.63 3.33 3.13
C PHE A 108 -0.27 2.67 3.37
N ASP A 109 -0.20 1.38 3.09
CA ASP A 109 1.05 0.63 3.14
C ASP A 109 1.36 0.11 1.73
N PRO A 110 2.19 0.82 0.94
CA PRO A 110 2.51 0.42 -0.42
C PRO A 110 3.39 -0.83 -0.52
N GLY A 111 4.20 -1.08 0.51
CA GLY A 111 5.32 -2.01 0.43
C GLY A 111 5.01 -3.35 1.07
N THR A 112 5.69 -4.38 0.60
CA THR A 112 5.80 -5.66 1.31
C THR A 112 7.12 -5.67 2.08
N ALA A 113 7.16 -6.38 3.21
CA ALA A 113 8.41 -6.74 3.88
C ALA A 113 9.10 -7.94 3.19
N GLU A 114 8.52 -8.44 2.11
CA GLU A 114 8.88 -9.65 1.40
C GLU A 114 10.01 -9.36 0.41
N LEU A 115 11.16 -9.93 0.72
CA LEU A 115 12.40 -9.79 -0.04
C LEU A 115 12.74 -11.08 -0.76
N TRP A 116 13.29 -10.99 -1.96
CA TRP A 116 13.92 -12.15 -2.58
C TRP A 116 15.22 -12.48 -1.83
N ASN A 117 15.35 -13.69 -1.29
CA ASN A 117 16.55 -14.17 -0.57
C ASN A 117 17.05 -13.21 0.54
N ASN A 118 16.15 -12.52 1.23
CA ASN A 118 16.48 -11.50 2.24
C ASN A 118 17.34 -10.32 1.68
N ASP A 119 17.36 -10.14 0.37
CA ASP A 119 18.07 -9.07 -0.31
C ASP A 119 17.17 -7.84 -0.47
N ARG A 120 17.54 -6.76 0.23
CA ARG A 120 16.83 -5.47 0.20
C ARG A 120 16.92 -4.74 -1.14
N ARG A 121 17.64 -5.29 -2.12
CA ARG A 121 17.60 -4.81 -3.51
C ARG A 121 16.32 -5.25 -4.22
N TRP A 122 15.65 -6.30 -3.76
CA TRP A 122 14.53 -6.93 -4.47
C TRP A 122 13.31 -7.12 -3.56
N HIS A 123 12.33 -6.24 -3.73
CA HIS A 123 11.10 -6.22 -2.95
C HIS A 123 9.94 -6.73 -3.78
N TYR A 124 9.20 -7.71 -3.29
CA TYR A 124 8.01 -8.20 -3.98
C TYR A 124 6.91 -7.14 -4.02
N GLU A 125 6.22 -7.03 -5.14
CA GLU A 125 5.10 -6.12 -5.27
C GLU A 125 3.82 -6.75 -4.73
N ALA A 126 3.19 -6.10 -3.77
CA ALA A 126 1.98 -6.59 -3.13
C ALA A 126 0.90 -6.90 -4.15
N LEU A 127 0.72 -6.01 -5.13
CA LEU A 127 -0.29 -6.13 -6.19
C LEU A 127 0.22 -6.85 -7.45
N SER A 128 1.42 -7.44 -7.43
CA SER A 128 1.86 -8.29 -8.54
C SER A 128 0.96 -9.51 -8.65
N GLY A 129 0.82 -10.05 -9.88
CA GLY A 129 0.13 -11.32 -10.09
C GLY A 129 0.69 -12.43 -9.18
N VAL A 130 2.01 -12.45 -8.94
CA VAL A 130 2.62 -13.41 -8.03
C VAL A 130 2.06 -13.33 -6.61
N MET A 131 1.96 -12.13 -6.02
CA MET A 131 1.47 -11.97 -4.64
C MET A 131 -0.07 -11.98 -4.54
N ALA A 132 -0.75 -11.42 -5.54
CA ALA A 132 -2.21 -11.29 -5.60
C ALA A 132 -2.94 -12.57 -6.07
N THR A 133 -2.39 -13.34 -7.01
CA THR A 133 -3.04 -14.55 -7.57
C THR A 133 -2.52 -15.87 -7.00
N HIS A 134 -1.30 -15.94 -6.43
CA HIS A 134 -0.85 -17.16 -5.71
C HIS A 134 -1.34 -17.21 -4.25
N GLY A 135 -2.48 -16.57 -3.96
CA GLY A 135 -3.20 -16.73 -2.69
C GLY A 135 -2.49 -16.22 -1.43
N SER A 136 -1.41 -15.44 -1.55
CA SER A 136 -0.52 -15.19 -0.39
C SER A 136 -1.01 -14.10 0.58
N LEU A 137 -1.69 -13.05 0.09
CA LEU A 137 -2.08 -11.90 0.93
C LEU A 137 -3.59 -11.82 1.24
N GLY A 138 -4.42 -12.56 0.49
CA GLY A 138 -5.88 -12.64 0.69
C GLY A 138 -6.59 -11.28 0.58
N MET A 139 -6.25 -10.49 -0.44
CA MET A 139 -6.77 -9.13 -0.59
C MET A 139 -8.25 -9.09 -0.92
N ASP A 140 -8.88 -7.97 -0.57
CA ASP A 140 -10.27 -7.67 -0.94
C ASP A 140 -10.40 -6.73 -2.15
N GLN A 141 -11.63 -6.33 -2.45
CA GLN A 141 -11.99 -5.44 -3.56
C GLN A 141 -11.44 -4.01 -3.42
N ASN A 142 -10.89 -3.66 -2.24
CA ASN A 142 -10.26 -2.37 -1.96
C ASN A 142 -8.74 -2.44 -2.08
N LEU A 143 -8.20 -3.54 -2.63
CA LEU A 143 -6.76 -3.79 -2.73
C LEU A 143 -6.08 -3.68 -1.35
N ALA A 144 -6.76 -4.25 -0.36
CA ALA A 144 -6.41 -4.18 1.04
C ALA A 144 -6.41 -5.57 1.65
N HIS A 145 -5.70 -5.71 2.76
CA HIS A 145 -5.73 -6.94 3.56
C HIS A 145 -5.44 -6.66 5.04
N VAL A 146 -5.43 -7.71 5.85
CA VAL A 146 -5.33 -7.63 7.30
C VAL A 146 -4.00 -8.21 7.79
N GLN A 147 -3.25 -7.43 8.56
CA GLN A 147 -2.03 -7.91 9.22
C GLN A 147 -2.35 -8.86 10.40
N PRO A 148 -1.38 -9.64 10.91
CA PRO A 148 -1.56 -10.44 12.12
C PRO A 148 -2.03 -9.67 13.36
N SER A 149 -1.75 -8.35 13.42
CA SER A 149 -2.26 -7.44 14.46
C SER A 149 -3.76 -7.14 14.35
N GLY A 150 -4.40 -7.55 13.24
CA GLY A 150 -5.75 -7.18 12.84
C GLY A 150 -5.85 -5.84 12.10
N ALA A 151 -4.71 -5.20 11.80
CA ALA A 151 -4.68 -3.95 11.05
C ALA A 151 -5.06 -4.14 9.58
N TYR A 152 -6.23 -3.62 9.20
CA TYR A 152 -6.63 -3.48 7.79
C TYR A 152 -5.92 -2.26 7.17
N HIS A 153 -5.36 -2.41 5.96
CA HIS A 153 -4.61 -1.35 5.29
C HIS A 153 -4.61 -1.49 3.76
N TYR A 154 -4.46 -0.37 3.06
CA TYR A 154 -4.54 -0.32 1.60
C TYR A 154 -3.16 -0.44 0.94
N HIS A 155 -3.07 -1.30 -0.08
CA HIS A 155 -1.94 -1.40 -1.02
C HIS A 155 -2.19 -0.68 -2.35
N GLY A 156 -3.46 -0.35 -2.65
CA GLY A 156 -3.88 0.27 -3.90
C GLY A 156 -5.11 1.17 -3.76
N LEU A 157 -5.89 1.27 -4.84
CA LEU A 157 -7.12 2.08 -4.88
C LEU A 157 -8.19 1.55 -3.92
N PRO A 158 -8.56 2.30 -2.86
CA PRO A 158 -9.60 1.88 -1.93
C PRO A 158 -10.98 2.17 -2.52
N ILE A 159 -11.45 1.34 -3.47
CA ILE A 159 -12.66 1.59 -4.26
C ILE A 159 -13.89 1.89 -3.39
N GLY A 160 -14.05 1.21 -2.25
CA GLY A 160 -15.11 1.47 -1.29
C GLY A 160 -15.07 2.89 -0.71
N LEU A 161 -13.88 3.39 -0.34
CA LEU A 161 -13.69 4.78 0.10
C LEU A 161 -13.88 5.76 -1.07
N LEU A 162 -13.29 5.48 -2.23
CA LEU A 162 -13.38 6.33 -3.42
C LEU A 162 -14.83 6.56 -3.86
N ASN A 163 -15.67 5.52 -3.84
CA ASN A 163 -17.09 5.65 -4.14
C ASN A 163 -17.82 6.58 -3.16
N LYS A 164 -17.47 6.56 -1.86
CA LYS A 164 -18.03 7.49 -0.87
C LYS A 164 -17.56 8.93 -1.07
N LEU A 165 -16.41 9.12 -1.70
CA LEU A 165 -15.84 10.44 -2.03
C LEU A 165 -16.24 10.94 -3.43
N ASP A 166 -17.13 10.23 -4.13
CA ASP A 166 -17.60 10.59 -5.47
C ASP A 166 -16.45 10.86 -6.47
N TYR A 167 -15.41 10.04 -6.40
CA TYR A 167 -14.11 10.28 -7.07
C TYR A 167 -14.15 10.38 -8.61
N ARG A 168 -15.25 9.98 -9.25
CA ARG A 168 -15.43 10.11 -10.71
C ARG A 168 -15.93 11.49 -11.12
N ASN A 169 -16.47 12.25 -10.17
CA ASN A 169 -17.09 13.56 -10.40
C ASN A 169 -16.32 14.70 -9.73
N CYS A 170 -15.29 14.42 -8.93
CA CYS A 170 -14.43 15.43 -8.33
C CYS A 170 -12.97 14.97 -8.18
N VAL A 171 -12.08 15.93 -7.92
CA VAL A 171 -10.70 15.64 -7.49
C VAL A 171 -10.76 15.26 -6.01
N ALA A 172 -11.00 13.97 -5.74
CA ALA A 172 -11.33 13.48 -4.40
C ALA A 172 -10.10 13.39 -3.48
N LEU A 173 -10.09 14.15 -2.38
CA LEU A 173 -9.09 14.05 -1.33
C LEU A 173 -9.28 12.73 -0.57
N VAL A 174 -8.32 11.81 -0.73
CA VAL A 174 -8.38 10.47 -0.15
C VAL A 174 -7.64 10.40 1.18
N GLY A 175 -6.60 11.22 1.38
CA GLY A 175 -5.81 11.16 2.61
C GLY A 175 -4.65 12.16 2.65
N TRP A 176 -3.76 11.94 3.59
CA TRP A 176 -2.55 12.72 3.80
C TRP A 176 -1.33 11.80 3.85
N ALA A 177 -0.30 12.10 3.06
CA ALA A 177 0.95 11.37 3.09
C ALA A 177 1.75 11.72 4.35
N ALA A 178 2.67 10.85 4.76
CA ALA A 178 3.47 11.03 5.96
C ALA A 178 4.26 12.35 5.96
N ASP A 179 4.62 12.86 4.79
CA ASP A 179 5.32 14.14 4.61
C ASP A 179 4.40 15.37 4.64
N GLY A 180 3.08 15.18 4.68
CA GLY A 180 2.06 16.24 4.77
C GLY A 180 1.44 16.69 3.47
N TYR A 181 1.91 16.22 2.30
CA TYR A 181 1.20 16.49 1.06
C TYR A 181 -0.10 15.68 0.98
N PRO A 182 -1.16 16.23 0.35
CA PRO A 182 -2.43 15.52 0.18
C PRO A 182 -2.29 14.35 -0.82
N ILE A 183 -3.12 13.33 -0.61
CA ILE A 183 -3.27 12.16 -1.49
C ILE A 183 -4.65 12.23 -2.13
N TYR A 184 -4.72 12.24 -3.45
CA TYR A 184 -5.98 12.24 -4.20
C TYR A 184 -6.24 10.90 -4.89
N GLY A 185 -7.50 10.70 -5.25
CA GLY A 185 -7.93 9.59 -6.11
C GLY A 185 -7.41 9.73 -7.55
N PRO A 186 -7.73 8.77 -8.42
CA PRO A 186 -7.11 8.66 -9.74
C PRO A 186 -7.56 9.73 -10.74
N TYR A 187 -8.57 10.54 -10.43
CA TYR A 187 -9.07 11.60 -11.31
C TYR A 187 -8.57 12.98 -10.87
N GLY A 188 -8.13 13.75 -11.85
CA GLY A 188 -7.73 15.15 -11.67
C GLY A 188 -8.11 16.01 -12.87
N TYR A 189 -7.93 17.31 -12.74
CA TYR A 189 -8.14 18.26 -13.83
C TYR A 189 -7.19 17.99 -15.01
N SER A 190 -7.72 18.06 -16.23
CA SER A 190 -6.93 17.84 -17.45
C SER A 190 -5.84 18.88 -17.66
N ASP A 191 -6.09 20.13 -17.25
CA ASP A 191 -5.06 21.12 -16.96
C ASP A 191 -4.93 21.21 -15.44
N ALA A 192 -3.75 20.90 -14.91
CA ALA A 192 -3.52 20.87 -13.48
C ALA A 192 -3.71 22.26 -12.82
N GLN A 193 -3.62 23.35 -13.57
CA GLN A 193 -3.76 24.73 -13.06
C GLN A 193 -5.17 25.32 -13.25
N ASP A 194 -6.09 24.60 -13.90
CA ASP A 194 -7.45 25.08 -14.17
C ASP A 194 -8.52 24.11 -13.65
N SER A 195 -9.18 24.52 -12.57
CA SER A 195 -10.27 23.78 -11.94
C SER A 195 -11.57 23.76 -12.76
N ARG A 196 -11.62 24.52 -13.87
CA ARG A 196 -12.72 24.47 -14.85
C ARG A 196 -12.46 23.47 -15.97
N SER A 197 -11.23 22.97 -16.09
CA SER A 197 -10.91 21.96 -17.09
C SER A 197 -11.59 20.63 -16.73
N ARG A 198 -11.85 19.79 -17.75
CA ARG A 198 -12.51 18.49 -17.52
C ARG A 198 -11.69 17.60 -16.58
N LEU A 199 -12.37 16.74 -15.84
CA LEU A 199 -11.71 15.64 -15.13
C LEU A 199 -11.24 14.57 -16.13
N LYS A 200 -10.08 13.98 -15.84
CA LYS A 200 -9.57 12.79 -16.50
C LYS A 200 -8.88 11.89 -15.48
N GLU A 201 -8.83 10.60 -15.79
CA GLU A 201 -7.95 9.68 -15.06
C GLU A 201 -6.49 10.09 -15.36
N LEU A 202 -5.70 10.26 -14.29
CA LEU A 202 -4.29 10.60 -14.36
C LEU A 202 -3.46 9.32 -14.43
N LYS A 203 -2.52 9.28 -15.38
CA LYS A 203 -1.71 8.10 -15.64
C LYS A 203 -0.36 8.20 -14.94
N SER A 204 0.08 7.10 -14.32
CA SER A 204 1.45 6.94 -13.86
C SER A 204 2.43 7.06 -15.03
N SER A 205 3.60 7.63 -14.75
CA SER A 205 4.73 7.69 -15.70
C SER A 205 5.69 6.52 -15.54
N TYR A 206 5.29 5.48 -14.81
CA TYR A 206 6.06 4.25 -14.69
C TYR A 206 5.62 3.20 -15.70
N ARG A 207 6.57 2.38 -16.13
CA ARG A 207 6.30 1.20 -16.94
C ARG A 207 7.15 0.03 -16.49
N LEU A 208 6.72 -1.16 -16.87
CA LEU A 208 7.52 -2.37 -16.75
C LEU A 208 8.75 -2.27 -17.66
N LYS A 209 9.92 -2.57 -17.10
CA LYS A 209 11.18 -2.70 -17.86
C LYS A 209 11.07 -3.83 -18.88
N ARG A 210 11.87 -3.77 -19.94
CA ARG A 210 11.99 -4.85 -20.93
C ARG A 210 13.24 -5.67 -20.64
N GLY A 211 13.21 -6.96 -20.98
CA GLY A 211 14.35 -7.86 -20.85
C GLY A 211 14.32 -8.69 -19.56
N THR A 212 15.50 -9.04 -19.07
CA THR A 212 15.69 -9.96 -17.95
C THR A 212 16.33 -9.29 -16.76
N ARG A 213 15.89 -9.67 -15.55
CA ARG A 213 16.53 -9.28 -14.29
C ARG A 213 17.94 -9.87 -14.20
N PRO A 214 18.84 -9.24 -13.43
CA PRO A 214 20.06 -9.89 -12.96
C PRO A 214 19.72 -11.23 -12.29
N GLY A 215 20.54 -12.25 -12.52
CA GLY A 215 20.44 -13.58 -11.91
C GLY A 215 21.58 -13.86 -10.93
N GLY A 216 21.57 -15.03 -10.32
CA GLY A 216 22.64 -15.47 -9.42
C GLY A 216 22.63 -14.70 -8.10
N THR A 217 23.77 -14.13 -7.71
CA THR A 217 23.90 -13.34 -6.46
C THR A 217 23.39 -11.91 -6.59
N ASP A 218 23.08 -11.44 -7.80
CA ASP A 218 22.68 -10.05 -8.06
C ASP A 218 21.18 -9.86 -8.26
N GLY A 219 20.42 -10.95 -8.36
CA GLY A 219 18.98 -10.87 -8.41
C GLY A 219 18.25 -12.17 -8.73
N PRO A 220 16.91 -12.11 -8.71
CA PRO A 220 16.02 -13.26 -8.87
C PRO A 220 16.06 -13.90 -10.26
N GLY A 221 16.67 -13.26 -11.26
CA GLY A 221 16.62 -13.70 -12.64
C GLY A 221 15.20 -13.65 -13.25
N GLY A 222 15.06 -14.24 -14.43
CA GLY A 222 13.80 -14.22 -15.18
C GLY A 222 13.51 -12.88 -15.87
N ALA A 223 12.34 -12.77 -16.49
CA ALA A 223 11.91 -11.54 -17.15
C ALA A 223 11.46 -10.49 -16.12
N TYR A 224 11.55 -9.20 -16.48
CA TYR A 224 10.80 -8.17 -15.78
C TYR A 224 9.30 -8.41 -16.02
N ASP A 225 8.60 -8.96 -15.02
CA ASP A 225 7.19 -9.37 -15.13
C ASP A 225 6.26 -8.64 -14.15
N GLY A 226 6.81 -7.75 -13.32
CA GLY A 226 6.07 -6.95 -12.35
C GLY A 226 6.00 -7.57 -10.96
N SER A 227 6.64 -8.72 -10.74
CA SER A 227 6.76 -9.36 -9.42
C SER A 227 7.53 -8.52 -8.41
N PHE A 228 8.44 -7.65 -8.86
CA PHE A 228 9.27 -6.81 -7.99
C PHE A 228 9.10 -5.33 -8.27
N ALA A 229 9.28 -4.49 -7.25
CA ALA A 229 9.24 -3.03 -7.39
C ALA A 229 10.26 -2.54 -8.40
N GLN A 230 11.41 -3.21 -8.39
CA GLN A 230 12.54 -2.95 -9.26
C GLN A 230 12.30 -3.34 -10.72
N ASP A 231 11.18 -3.99 -11.03
CA ASP A 231 10.78 -4.26 -12.41
C ASP A 231 10.25 -3.03 -13.12
N TYR A 232 9.85 -2.00 -12.38
CA TYR A 232 9.33 -0.77 -12.94
C TYR A 232 10.43 0.28 -13.07
N GLU A 233 10.29 1.12 -14.10
CA GLU A 233 11.11 2.31 -14.30
C GLU A 233 10.24 3.53 -14.52
N TYR A 234 10.67 4.68 -13.97
CA TYR A 234 10.09 5.97 -14.29
C TYR A 234 10.54 6.41 -15.68
N VAL A 235 9.60 6.91 -16.49
CA VAL A 235 9.87 7.49 -17.79
C VAL A 235 9.19 8.85 -17.86
N ALA A 236 9.99 9.92 -17.82
CA ALA A 236 9.49 11.28 -17.86
C ALA A 236 8.57 11.51 -19.07
N GLY A 237 7.38 12.05 -18.81
CA GLY A 237 6.37 12.35 -19.84
C GLY A 237 5.61 11.14 -20.40
N LEU A 238 5.80 9.93 -19.86
CA LEU A 238 5.01 8.76 -20.28
C LEU A 238 3.53 8.89 -19.87
N GLY A 239 3.28 9.39 -18.68
CA GLY A 239 1.96 9.64 -18.11
C GLY A 239 1.76 11.11 -17.76
N ASP A 240 0.90 11.34 -16.78
CA ASP A 240 0.54 12.67 -16.26
C ASP A 240 1.30 13.06 -14.99
N LEU A 241 2.03 12.10 -14.39
CA LEU A 241 2.58 12.19 -13.05
C LEU A 241 4.12 12.16 -13.06
N ASP A 242 4.71 12.77 -12.04
CA ASP A 242 6.16 12.80 -11.85
C ASP A 242 6.71 11.50 -11.22
N GLU A 243 7.99 11.46 -10.91
CA GLU A 243 8.66 10.33 -10.27
C GLU A 243 8.10 9.99 -8.89
N TYR A 244 7.48 10.95 -8.20
CA TYR A 244 6.79 10.74 -6.92
C TYR A 244 5.35 10.24 -7.11
N ASN A 245 4.94 9.97 -8.35
CA ASN A 245 3.57 9.65 -8.72
C ASN A 245 2.57 10.74 -8.28
N GLY A 246 2.99 12.00 -8.39
CA GLY A 246 2.20 13.18 -8.08
C GLY A 246 2.32 14.25 -9.17
N ARG A 247 1.72 15.40 -8.90
CA ARG A 247 1.90 16.63 -9.70
C ARG A 247 1.53 17.86 -8.89
N THR A 248 1.89 19.04 -9.39
CA THR A 248 1.43 20.32 -8.82
C THR A 248 0.20 20.81 -9.54
N GLY A 249 -0.84 21.21 -8.80
CA GLY A 249 -2.05 21.76 -9.39
C GLY A 249 -3.07 22.24 -8.37
N VAL A 250 -4.14 22.86 -8.86
CA VAL A 250 -5.26 23.37 -8.06
C VAL A 250 -6.22 22.25 -7.66
N THR A 251 -6.77 22.36 -6.46
CA THR A 251 -7.85 21.50 -5.94
C THR A 251 -8.83 22.34 -5.13
N ALA A 252 -9.94 21.74 -4.66
CA ALA A 252 -10.91 22.46 -3.83
C ALA A 252 -10.28 22.98 -2.52
N GLU A 253 -9.41 22.18 -1.92
CA GLU A 253 -8.71 22.51 -0.67
C GLU A 253 -7.54 23.46 -0.90
N PHE A 254 -6.92 23.40 -2.09
CA PHE A 254 -5.74 24.19 -2.47
C PHE A 254 -5.99 24.97 -3.77
N PRO A 255 -6.82 26.03 -3.74
CA PRO A 255 -7.19 26.78 -4.96
C PRO A 255 -6.04 27.60 -5.56
N LYS A 256 -4.94 27.79 -4.80
CA LYS A 256 -3.69 28.41 -5.28
C LYS A 256 -2.67 27.39 -5.78
N GLY A 257 -3.02 26.11 -5.76
CA GLY A 257 -2.13 25.02 -6.10
C GLY A 257 -1.34 24.47 -4.93
N THR A 258 -1.07 23.17 -4.98
CA THR A 258 -0.09 22.45 -4.15
C THR A 258 0.48 21.30 -4.96
N PHE A 259 1.65 20.79 -4.58
CA PHE A 259 2.01 19.43 -4.95
C PHE A 259 1.06 18.45 -4.26
N TYR A 260 0.68 17.39 -4.96
CA TYR A 260 -0.14 16.32 -4.41
C TYR A 260 0.18 14.98 -5.05
N TYR A 261 0.00 13.93 -4.26
CA TYR A 261 0.10 12.55 -4.71
C TYR A 261 -1.19 12.06 -5.33
N VAL A 262 -1.07 11.08 -6.21
CA VAL A 262 -2.22 10.47 -6.89
C VAL A 262 -2.17 8.96 -6.71
N LEU A 263 -3.27 8.38 -6.20
CA LEU A 263 -3.47 6.94 -6.28
C LEU A 263 -3.82 6.56 -7.71
N THR A 264 -3.22 5.50 -8.23
CA THR A 264 -3.33 5.13 -9.66
C THR A 264 -3.81 3.69 -9.84
N SER A 265 -4.39 3.42 -11.01
CA SER A 265 -4.85 2.07 -11.42
C SER A 265 -3.70 1.17 -11.91
N SER A 266 -2.50 1.74 -12.07
CA SER A 266 -1.26 1.05 -12.47
C SER A 266 -0.17 1.35 -11.45
N TRP A 267 0.95 0.63 -11.52
CA TRP A 267 2.07 0.83 -10.61
C TRP A 267 2.48 2.32 -10.57
N PRO A 268 2.68 2.91 -9.37
CA PRO A 268 2.85 2.23 -8.08
C PRO A 268 1.56 1.98 -7.29
N PHE A 269 0.39 2.32 -7.82
CA PHE A 269 -0.92 2.26 -7.13
C PHE A 269 -1.03 3.22 -5.95
N VAL A 270 -0.21 3.01 -4.91
CA VAL A 270 0.13 3.95 -3.85
C VAL A 270 1.59 4.39 -4.08
N PRO A 271 1.93 5.70 -4.08
CA PRO A 271 3.30 6.13 -4.32
C PRO A 271 4.34 5.48 -3.38
N ARG A 272 5.57 5.33 -3.89
CA ARG A 272 6.67 4.64 -3.18
C ARG A 272 7.70 5.58 -2.55
N MET A 273 7.63 6.86 -2.86
CA MET A 273 8.61 7.87 -2.45
C MET A 273 7.92 9.12 -1.95
N PHE A 274 8.60 9.84 -1.07
CA PHE A 274 8.13 11.12 -0.56
C PHE A 274 8.85 12.28 -1.25
N ARG A 275 8.07 13.30 -1.61
CA ARG A 275 8.49 14.61 -2.08
C ARG A 275 9.03 15.43 -0.91
N GLY A 276 8.44 15.29 0.28
CA GLY A 276 8.89 15.90 1.53
C GLY A 276 9.53 14.90 2.50
N ASP A 277 9.93 15.39 3.67
CA ASP A 277 10.39 14.54 4.77
C ASP A 277 9.17 13.95 5.52
N PRO A 278 9.03 12.61 5.63
CA PRO A 278 7.93 11.99 6.36
C PRO A 278 8.04 12.23 7.87
N ASP A 279 6.92 12.47 8.53
CA ASP A 279 6.87 12.60 9.99
C ASP A 279 7.11 11.23 10.66
N GLU A 280 7.95 11.22 11.70
CA GLU A 280 8.32 10.04 12.48
C GLU A 280 7.14 9.27 13.07
N SER A 281 5.99 9.92 13.25
CA SER A 281 4.77 9.21 13.65
C SER A 281 4.30 8.17 12.63
N PHE A 282 4.84 8.12 11.41
CA PHE A 282 4.57 7.08 10.40
C PHE A 282 5.67 6.03 10.30
N ALA A 283 6.77 6.16 11.05
CA ALA A 283 7.87 5.20 11.02
C ALA A 283 7.37 3.81 11.45
N LYS A 284 7.70 2.81 10.65
CA LYS A 284 7.47 1.41 10.97
C LYS A 284 8.58 0.94 11.91
N GLY A 285 8.21 0.17 12.93
CA GLY A 285 9.20 -0.55 13.72
C GLY A 285 10.02 -1.50 12.85
N PRO A 286 11.17 -2.02 13.34
CA PRO A 286 11.93 -3.02 12.61
C PRO A 286 11.01 -4.17 12.18
N PRO A 287 11.26 -4.83 11.03
CA PRO A 287 10.46 -5.97 10.59
C PRO A 287 10.48 -7.04 11.70
N GLY A 288 9.34 -7.24 12.39
CA GLY A 288 9.21 -8.13 13.56
C GLY A 288 9.15 -7.45 14.94
N GLY A 289 9.26 -6.13 15.02
CA GLY A 289 9.25 -5.36 16.27
C GLY A 289 7.85 -4.87 16.68
N GLY A 290 6.89 -5.77 16.80
CA GLY A 290 5.63 -5.45 17.48
C GLY A 290 5.91 -5.16 18.96
N ARG A 291 5.77 -3.91 19.40
CA ARG A 291 5.65 -3.62 20.83
C ARG A 291 4.26 -4.09 21.29
N GLY A 292 4.20 -5.29 21.88
CA GLY A 292 3.08 -5.71 22.74
C GLY A 292 2.47 -7.10 22.46
N HIS A 293 3.00 -8.12 23.15
CA HIS A 293 2.34 -9.28 23.76
C HIS A 293 1.32 -10.14 22.97
N HIS A 294 1.76 -11.32 22.50
CA HIS A 294 1.49 -12.67 23.03
C HIS A 294 2.11 -13.71 22.08
N HIS A 295 2.96 -14.60 22.61
CA HIS A 295 3.55 -15.70 21.84
C HIS A 295 2.46 -16.71 21.44
N GLY A 296 2.15 -16.77 20.16
CA GLY A 296 1.61 -17.96 19.49
C GLY A 296 2.71 -18.60 18.62
N PRO A 297 2.72 -19.92 18.41
CA PRO A 297 3.87 -20.61 17.84
C PRO A 297 4.12 -20.18 16.40
N SER A 298 5.39 -19.88 16.13
CA SER A 298 5.99 -19.61 14.83
C SER A 298 5.55 -20.61 13.76
N GLY A 299 4.81 -20.13 12.77
CA GLY A 299 4.42 -20.86 11.57
C GLY A 299 5.06 -20.25 10.33
N GLY A 300 5.95 -21.03 9.70
CA GLY A 300 6.23 -21.04 8.26
C GLY A 300 6.76 -19.75 7.62
N GLY A 301 8.08 -19.61 7.57
CA GLY A 301 8.70 -18.75 6.56
C GLY A 301 8.31 -19.22 5.16
N PHE A 302 7.86 -18.30 4.31
CA PHE A 302 7.56 -18.57 2.91
C PHE A 302 8.86 -18.89 2.17
N GLY A 303 9.09 -20.18 1.92
CA GLY A 303 10.15 -20.65 1.03
C GLY A 303 9.88 -20.23 -0.42
N PRO A 304 10.92 -20.01 -1.24
CA PRO A 304 10.76 -19.57 -2.62
C PRO A 304 9.99 -20.61 -3.45
N PRO A 305 9.23 -20.19 -4.47
CA PRO A 305 8.58 -21.11 -5.41
C PRO A 305 9.65 -21.96 -6.10
N GLY A 306 9.60 -23.27 -5.89
CA GLY A 306 10.53 -24.23 -6.49
C GLY A 306 10.45 -24.18 -8.02
N GLY A 307 11.55 -23.76 -8.64
CA GLY A 307 11.77 -23.96 -10.07
C GLY A 307 11.86 -25.46 -10.36
N GLY A 308 10.93 -25.96 -11.17
CA GLY A 308 10.93 -27.34 -11.60
C GLY A 308 12.12 -27.65 -12.51
N HIS A 309 12.95 -28.60 -12.09
CA HIS A 309 13.79 -29.39 -12.98
C HIS A 309 13.33 -30.85 -12.89
N PRO A 310 13.03 -31.54 -14.00
CA PRO A 310 12.74 -32.96 -13.99
C PRO A 310 14.06 -33.72 -14.21
N ASN A 311 14.54 -34.45 -13.19
CA ASN A 311 15.21 -35.75 -13.36
C ASN A 311 15.71 -36.32 -12.03
N GLY A 312 15.40 -37.60 -11.79
CA GLY A 312 15.98 -38.37 -10.70
C GLY A 312 15.01 -39.41 -10.13
N GLY A 313 14.69 -40.45 -10.92
CA GLY A 313 14.01 -41.64 -10.39
C GLY A 313 14.92 -42.41 -9.41
N PRO A 314 14.39 -43.03 -8.36
CA PRO A 314 15.18 -43.67 -7.30
C PRO A 314 15.82 -45.00 -7.75
N PRO A 315 16.96 -45.39 -7.14
CA PRO A 315 17.61 -46.67 -7.41
C PRO A 315 16.81 -47.83 -6.80
N ASN A 316 16.73 -48.92 -7.55
CA ASN A 316 16.01 -50.14 -7.17
C ASN A 316 17.02 -51.16 -6.61
N ASP A 317 16.85 -51.54 -5.34
CA ASP A 317 17.64 -52.56 -4.66
C ASP A 317 17.18 -53.98 -5.08
N GLY A 318 18.12 -54.80 -5.55
CA GLY A 318 17.91 -56.23 -5.86
C GLY A 318 19.05 -57.11 -5.30
N PRO A 319 18.77 -58.35 -4.84
CA PRO A 319 19.63 -59.09 -3.90
C PRO A 319 20.74 -59.93 -4.57
N PRO A 320 21.70 -60.47 -3.78
CA PRO A 320 22.96 -60.99 -4.31
C PRO A 320 22.88 -62.47 -4.71
N GLY A 321 23.37 -62.80 -5.90
CA GLY A 321 23.58 -64.17 -6.37
C GLY A 321 25.06 -64.48 -6.54
N GLY A 322 25.54 -65.50 -5.83
CA GLY A 322 26.92 -65.99 -5.89
C GLY A 322 27.09 -67.27 -6.71
N GLY A 323 28.32 -67.45 -7.23
CA GLY A 323 28.94 -68.73 -7.65
C GLY A 323 29.14 -68.92 -9.16
N PRO A 324 30.08 -69.79 -9.59
CA PRO A 324 31.53 -69.83 -9.29
C PRO A 324 32.38 -69.90 -10.61
N PRO A 325 33.74 -70.05 -10.56
CA PRO A 325 34.66 -69.62 -11.62
C PRO A 325 35.18 -70.75 -12.54
N GLY A 326 35.71 -70.39 -13.72
CA GLY A 326 36.42 -71.37 -14.58
C GLY A 326 37.07 -70.79 -15.84
N GLY A 327 38.37 -70.48 -15.73
CA GLY A 327 39.46 -70.96 -16.61
C GLY A 327 39.51 -70.69 -18.12
N GLY A 328 40.64 -70.11 -18.57
CA GLY A 328 41.26 -70.41 -19.88
C GLY A 328 41.77 -69.19 -20.67
N PRO A 329 43.06 -69.10 -21.10
CA PRO A 329 43.68 -67.85 -21.56
C PRO A 329 44.00 -67.85 -23.09
N PRO A 330 44.87 -66.99 -23.66
CA PRO A 330 44.55 -66.11 -24.80
C PRO A 330 45.15 -66.61 -26.14
N GLN A 331 44.68 -66.05 -27.26
CA GLN A 331 45.41 -66.08 -28.54
C GLN A 331 45.29 -64.71 -29.23
N ASP A 332 46.47 -64.09 -29.34
CA ASP A 332 47.03 -63.19 -30.36
C ASP A 332 46.20 -62.06 -30.98
#